data_AF-A0A962BKP3-F1
#
_entry.id   AF-A0A962BKP3-F1
#
_cell.length_a   1.000
_cell.length_b   1.000
_cell.length_c   1.000
_cell.angle_alpha   90.00
_cell.angle_beta   90.00
_cell.angle_gamma   90.00
#
_symmetry.space_group_name_H-M   'P 1'
#
loop_
_entity.id
_entity.type
_entity.pdbx_description
1 polymer ?
#
loop_
_entity_poly.entity_id
_entity_poly.type
_entity_poly.pdbx_seq_one_letter_code
_entity_poly.pdbx_strand_id
1 'polypeptide(L)'
;MPILTTTQLPCHGALTHAQPSFYSEIALMFHRLRCFLLLFFAVPAFAGVHMPTGEYRESVTDLEVKVLGGLVAIERTWQADDLNKGQYRWHPNPAWDDL
;
A
#
# COMPACT_ATOMS: atom_id res chain seq x y z
N MET A 1 -10.73 66.53 56.02
CA MET A 1 -11.35 66.24 54.72
C MET A 1 -10.36 66.58 53.62
N PRO A 2 -9.62 65.61 53.04
CA PRO A 2 -8.71 65.88 51.92
C PRO A 2 -9.40 65.62 50.58
N ILE A 3 -9.21 66.54 49.64
CA ILE A 3 -9.67 66.49 48.25
C ILE A 3 -8.59 65.77 47.43
N LEU A 4 -9.04 64.82 46.61
CA LEU A 4 -8.28 63.95 45.71
C LEU A 4 -7.59 64.73 44.59
N THR A 5 -6.34 64.40 44.27
CA THR A 5 -5.84 64.43 42.88
C THR A 5 -4.68 63.43 42.77
N THR A 6 -4.97 62.20 42.34
CA THR A 6 -3.95 61.24 41.91
C THR A 6 -4.06 61.10 40.39
N THR A 7 -2.98 61.44 39.71
CA THR A 7 -2.83 61.34 38.26
C THR A 7 -2.62 59.87 37.89
N GLN A 8 -3.54 59.29 37.12
CA GLN A 8 -3.38 57.93 36.60
C GLN A 8 -2.41 57.90 35.42
N LEU A 9 -1.43 56.98 35.49
CA LEU A 9 -0.59 56.58 34.37
C LEU A 9 -1.38 55.71 33.36
N PRO A 10 -1.05 55.75 32.06
CA PRO A 10 -1.62 54.84 31.07
C PRO A 10 -0.91 53.49 31.09
N CYS A 11 -1.58 52.45 31.57
CA CYS A 11 -1.12 51.07 31.43
C CYS A 11 -1.41 50.59 30.00
N HIS A 12 -0.44 50.73 29.10
CA HIS A 12 -0.39 49.99 27.84
C HIS A 12 -0.25 48.50 28.16
N GLY A 13 -1.30 47.72 27.88
CA GLY A 13 -1.29 46.27 28.03
C GLY A 13 -2.22 45.64 27.00
N ALA A 14 -1.85 45.74 25.72
CA ALA A 14 -2.50 44.99 24.64
C ALA A 14 -2.16 43.50 24.79
N LEU A 15 -2.95 42.79 25.60
CA LEU A 15 -2.98 41.33 25.61
C LEU A 15 -3.67 40.90 24.31
N THR A 16 -2.84 40.58 23.30
CA THR A 16 -3.25 39.96 22.05
C THR A 16 -3.96 38.65 22.35
N HIS A 17 -5.28 38.69 22.26
CA HIS A 17 -6.18 37.55 22.27
C HIS A 17 -5.92 36.72 21.00
N ALA A 18 -4.95 35.80 21.06
CA ALA A 18 -4.69 34.87 19.96
C ALA A 18 -5.93 34.00 19.72
N GLN A 19 -6.59 34.19 18.58
CA GLN A 19 -7.81 33.48 18.20
C GLN A 19 -7.57 31.96 18.10
N PRO A 20 -8.47 31.12 18.64
CA PRO A 20 -8.33 29.66 18.66
C PRO A 20 -8.37 29.00 17.27
N SER A 21 -8.86 29.70 16.24
CA SER A 21 -8.91 29.22 14.84
C SER A 21 -7.53 29.11 14.18
N PHE A 22 -6.52 29.83 14.68
CA PHE A 22 -5.19 29.80 14.09
C PHE A 22 -4.44 28.50 14.43
N TYR A 23 -4.71 27.94 15.62
CA TYR A 23 -4.09 26.69 16.07
C TYR A 23 -4.66 25.46 15.35
N SER A 24 -5.93 25.48 14.93
CA SER A 24 -6.54 24.39 14.16
C SER A 24 -5.97 24.27 12.74
N GLU A 25 -5.73 25.39 12.07
CA GLU A 25 -5.12 25.40 10.72
C GLU A 25 -3.68 24.88 10.75
N ILE A 26 -2.89 25.31 11.75
CA ILE A 26 -1.52 24.84 11.95
C ILE A 26 -1.50 23.32 12.24
N ALA A 27 -2.40 22.82 13.09
CA ALA A 27 -2.51 21.39 13.38
C ALA A 27 -2.88 20.57 12.14
N LEU A 28 -3.78 21.09 11.29
CA LEU A 28 -4.13 20.46 10.00
C LEU A 28 -2.96 20.45 9.02
N MET A 29 -2.14 21.51 8.98
CA MET A 29 -0.93 21.56 8.14
C MET A 29 0.10 20.52 8.58
N PHE A 30 0.36 20.38 9.88
CA PHE A 30 1.27 19.35 10.40
C PHE A 30 0.75 17.92 10.13
N HIS A 31 -0.57 17.71 10.22
CA HIS A 31 -1.16 16.42 9.89
C HIS A 31 -0.99 16.07 8.41
N ARG A 32 -1.25 17.04 7.51
CA ARG A 32 -1.06 16.86 6.06
C ARG A 32 0.40 16.59 5.70
N LEU A 33 1.33 17.33 6.29
CA LEU A 33 2.77 17.12 6.08
C LEU A 33 3.22 15.72 6.55
N ARG A 34 2.72 15.27 7.71
CA ARG A 34 3.00 13.93 8.22
C ARG A 34 2.48 12.84 7.29
N CYS A 35 1.26 12.97 6.77
CA CYS A 35 0.71 12.02 5.79
C CYS A 35 1.52 11.99 4.49
N PHE A 36 1.96 13.16 4.01
CA PHE A 36 2.79 13.25 2.81
C PHE A 36 4.17 12.59 3.00
N LEU A 37 4.80 12.77 4.15
CA LEU A 37 6.06 12.10 4.49
C LEU A 37 5.88 10.58 4.58
N LEU A 38 4.77 10.10 5.15
CA LEU A 38 4.49 8.65 5.22
C LEU A 38 4.35 8.01 3.83
N LEU A 39 3.81 8.74 2.85
CA LEU A 39 3.72 8.26 1.47
C LEU A 39 5.10 8.22 0.78
N PHE A 40 5.98 9.17 1.06
CA PHE A 40 7.34 9.20 0.49
C PHE A 40 8.25 8.10 1.04
N PHE A 41 8.06 7.68 2.29
CA PHE A 41 8.85 6.62 2.93
C PHE A 41 8.20 5.24 2.87
N ALA A 42 7.10 5.08 2.13
CA ALA A 42 6.48 3.78 1.92
C ALA A 42 7.38 2.90 1.04
N VAL A 43 8.13 1.99 1.65
CA VAL A 43 8.87 0.94 0.95
C VAL A 43 7.87 -0.13 0.50
N PRO A 44 7.82 -0.52 -0.78
CA PRO A 44 6.98 -1.62 -1.21
C PRO A 44 7.46 -2.92 -0.56
N ALA A 45 6.66 -3.47 0.35
CA ALA A 45 6.90 -4.77 0.92
C ALA A 45 6.43 -5.85 -0.06
N PHE A 46 7.37 -6.58 -0.67
CA PHE A 46 7.07 -7.78 -1.43
C PHE A 46 7.15 -8.98 -0.49
N ALA A 47 6.00 -9.63 -0.24
CA ALA A 47 5.94 -10.88 0.51
C ALA A 47 5.87 -12.06 -0.46
N GLY A 48 6.87 -12.96 -0.40
CA GLY A 48 6.83 -14.24 -1.10
C GLY A 48 5.94 -15.21 -0.33
N VAL A 49 4.87 -15.70 -0.96
CA VAL A 49 4.04 -16.76 -0.40
C VAL A 49 4.71 -18.09 -0.73
N HIS A 50 5.33 -18.73 0.26
CA HIS A 50 5.90 -20.06 0.10
C HIS A 50 4.85 -21.13 0.38
N MET A 51 4.62 -22.00 -0.60
CA MET A 51 3.73 -23.14 -0.43
C MET A 51 4.39 -24.23 0.42
N PRO A 52 3.63 -25.08 1.13
CA PRO A 52 4.17 -26.10 2.03
C PRO A 52 5.15 -27.08 1.34
N THR A 53 4.97 -27.31 0.04
CA THR A 53 5.83 -28.17 -0.80
C THR A 53 6.93 -27.38 -1.52
N GLY A 54 6.96 -26.06 -1.43
CA GLY A 54 7.90 -25.18 -2.13
C GLY A 54 7.64 -25.00 -3.63
N GLU A 55 6.71 -25.77 -4.20
CA GLU A 55 6.39 -25.77 -5.62
C GLU A 55 5.00 -25.17 -5.86
N TYR A 56 4.94 -24.04 -6.57
CA TYR A 56 3.68 -23.50 -7.09
C TYR A 56 3.39 -24.11 -8.46
N ARG A 57 2.22 -24.73 -8.60
CA ARG A 57 1.72 -25.26 -9.85
C ARG A 57 0.27 -24.84 -10.05
N GLU A 58 -0.01 -24.29 -11.22
CA GLU A 58 -1.35 -23.88 -11.64
C GLU A 58 -1.63 -24.44 -13.04
N SER A 59 -2.84 -24.92 -13.30
CA SER A 59 -3.25 -25.46 -14.59
C SER A 59 -4.48 -24.73 -15.11
N VAL A 60 -4.46 -24.37 -16.40
CA VAL A 60 -5.55 -23.67 -17.09
C VAL A 60 -5.93 -24.47 -18.32
N THR A 61 -7.21 -24.77 -18.47
CA THR A 61 -7.77 -25.37 -19.69
C THR A 61 -8.00 -24.27 -20.72
N ASP A 62 -7.30 -24.34 -21.85
CA ASP A 62 -7.42 -23.35 -22.93
C ASP A 62 -8.51 -23.73 -23.94
N LEU A 63 -8.69 -25.03 -24.17
CA LEU A 63 -9.72 -25.55 -25.08
C LEU A 63 -10.27 -26.85 -24.54
N GLU A 64 -11.60 -26.99 -24.58
CA GLU A 64 -12.30 -28.23 -24.23
C GLU A 64 -13.34 -28.54 -25.32
N VAL A 65 -13.25 -29.73 -25.92
CA VAL A 65 -14.13 -30.15 -27.01
C VAL A 65 -14.79 -31.48 -26.65
N LYS A 66 -16.12 -31.51 -26.75
CA LYS A 66 -16.92 -32.74 -26.59
C LYS A 66 -16.95 -33.53 -27.89
N VAL A 67 -16.53 -34.78 -27.82
CA VAL A 67 -16.52 -35.75 -28.91
C VAL A 67 -17.38 -36.96 -28.56
N LEU A 68 -17.74 -37.79 -29.55
CA LEU A 68 -18.60 -38.97 -29.32
C LEU A 68 -18.01 -39.97 -28.31
N GLY A 69 -16.70 -39.92 -28.07
CA GLY A 69 -15.99 -40.76 -27.10
C GLY A 69 -15.67 -40.09 -25.75
N GLY A 70 -16.08 -38.84 -25.51
CA GLY A 70 -15.76 -38.13 -24.27
C GLY A 70 -15.40 -36.65 -24.46
N LEU A 71 -14.48 -36.16 -23.64
CA LEU A 71 -13.97 -34.79 -23.68
C LEU A 71 -12.48 -34.83 -24.02
N VAL A 72 -12.06 -33.95 -24.93
CA VAL A 72 -10.66 -33.69 -25.23
C VAL A 72 -10.37 -32.27 -24.80
N ALA A 73 -9.37 -32.10 -23.93
CA ALA A 73 -8.96 -30.82 -23.42
C ALA A 73 -7.48 -30.54 -23.78
N ILE A 74 -7.18 -29.28 -24.05
CA ILE A 74 -5.82 -28.74 -24.11
C ILE A 74 -5.65 -27.87 -22.88
N GLU A 75 -4.63 -28.17 -22.10
CA GLU A 75 -4.32 -27.47 -20.86
C GLU A 75 -2.91 -26.91 -20.93
N ARG A 76 -2.65 -25.83 -20.20
CA ARG A 76 -1.31 -25.33 -19.94
C ARG A 76 -1.07 -25.27 -18.45
N THR A 77 0.15 -25.58 -18.06
CA THR A 77 0.59 -25.59 -16.65
C THR A 77 1.58 -24.45 -16.43
N TRP A 78 1.33 -23.60 -15.45
CA TRP A 78 2.31 -22.66 -14.89
C TRP A 78 3.09 -23.37 -13.79
N GLN A 79 4.40 -23.47 -13.95
CA GLN A 79 5.29 -24.10 -12.99
C GLN A 79 6.71 -23.56 -13.14
N ALA A 80 7.59 -23.92 -12.21
CA ALA A 80 8.99 -23.52 -12.26
C ALA A 80 9.79 -24.39 -13.24
N ASP A 81 10.63 -23.75 -14.07
CA ASP A 81 11.65 -24.44 -14.87
C ASP A 81 12.77 -25.00 -13.99
N ASP A 82 13.11 -24.23 -12.95
CA ASP A 82 14.12 -24.58 -11.96
C ASP A 82 13.67 -24.01 -10.62
N LEU A 83 13.29 -24.91 -9.71
CA LEU A 83 12.84 -24.59 -8.34
C LEU A 83 13.86 -23.72 -7.59
N ASN A 84 15.15 -23.84 -7.89
CA ASN A 84 16.21 -23.09 -7.21
C ASN A 84 16.42 -21.68 -7.80
N LYS A 85 16.03 -21.46 -9.06
CA LYS A 85 16.14 -20.16 -9.73
C LYS A 85 14.87 -19.33 -9.65
N GLY A 86 13.76 -19.93 -9.22
CA GLY A 86 12.46 -19.24 -9.13
C GLY A 86 11.96 -18.73 -10.48
N GLN A 87 12.39 -19.35 -11.58
CA GLN A 87 11.94 -19.01 -12.92
C GLN A 87 10.70 -19.83 -13.25
N TYR A 88 9.59 -19.17 -13.54
CA TYR A 88 8.32 -19.80 -13.86
C TYR A 88 7.91 -19.47 -15.29
N ARG A 89 7.31 -20.45 -15.98
CA ARG A 89 6.75 -20.24 -17.32
C ARG A 89 5.47 -21.05 -17.53
N TRP A 90 4.73 -20.70 -18.58
CA TRP A 90 3.59 -21.50 -19.05
C TRP A 90 4.11 -22.62 -19.96
N HIS A 91 3.74 -23.85 -19.62
CA HIS A 91 4.07 -25.05 -20.38
C HIS A 91 2.79 -25.64 -20.97
N PRO A 92 2.68 -25.82 -22.31
CA PRO A 92 1.57 -26.56 -22.90
C PRO A 92 1.49 -28.00 -22.36
N ASN A 93 2.63 -28.63 -22.17
CA ASN A 93 2.74 -29.86 -21.41
C ASN A 93 4.18 -29.93 -20.87
N PRO A 94 4.37 -29.96 -19.55
CA PRO A 94 5.70 -30.13 -18.95
C PRO A 94 6.49 -31.34 -19.50
N ALA A 95 5.80 -32.42 -19.87
CA ALA A 95 6.44 -33.61 -20.42
C ALA A 95 7.03 -33.41 -21.84
N TRP A 96 6.76 -32.28 -22.48
CA TRP A 96 7.25 -31.95 -23.82
C TRP A 96 8.41 -30.96 -23.82
N ASP A 97 8.84 -30.46 -22.65
CA ASP A 97 9.90 -29.46 -22.59
C ASP A 97 11.26 -29.98 -23.13
N ASP A 98 11.45 -31.30 -23.14
CA ASP A 98 12.69 -31.97 -23.57
C ASP A 98 12.58 -32.68 -24.95
N LEU A 99 11.46 -32.52 -25.67
CA LEU A 99 11.24 -33.11 -27.02
C LEU A 99 11.79 -32.20 -28.13
#